data_AF-A0AAV1I6B5-F1
#
_entry.id   AF-A0AAV1I6B5-F1
#
_cell.length_a   1.000
_cell.length_b   1.000
_cell.length_c   1.000
_cell.angle_alpha   90.00
_cell.angle_beta   90.00
_cell.angle_gamma   90.00
#
_symmetry.space_group_name_H-M   'P 1'
#
loop_
_entity.id
_entity.type
_entity.pdbx_description
1 polymer ?
#
loop_
_entity_poly.entity_id
_entity_poly.type
_entity_poly.pdbx_seq_one_letter_code
_entity_poly.pdbx_strand_id
1 'polypeptide(L)'
;MKVAMALAAIVLLAASAAAQPFQPGTGFAPLGNLRTQDRDGPYNLTLLPVQVNEVRAGGAARMNYTDKDIINFLTNVECLEGLFDTWGVFGQGFNNNLTLGGPTPIGARKANLSQEVASHLAEVALNEQGHALFTRQAGGNNPCPALDFTGGFNQFMAAAYNLTGQTVEEKFGAPFDPFANDENFLISMLTLEELGATGNKGLVGITSNPVLANGIAGLATSATAQATVERFLLWERRNNTVSPFNETVQQVFARISALRDSLDGPQMDDQGLVNTDPRNIAVPNTWVNLIPTDVRGLTFSRTPQMNINILTLGNPQGKGVFFPEGLLGNITTPYGYNMSDPGNETFPTSSDNSGKLDTQMSIQQLGYIPGPPLPQNVTGEMDLTQGFGPVDNGTAATRGYTPVPSGMPNFSNASQVAVAMPMMMGQSAAAPSQSVAAGGRHLLH
;
A
#
# COMPACT_ATOMS: atom_id res chain seq x y z
N MET A 1 -69.13 0.68 52.24
CA MET A 1 -67.98 1.57 52.52
C MET A 1 -66.83 0.69 52.99
N LYS A 2 -65.62 0.88 52.42
CA LYS A 2 -64.35 0.17 52.68
C LYS A 2 -64.05 -1.10 51.85
N VAL A 3 -63.37 -0.84 50.74
CA VAL A 3 -62.12 -1.45 50.22
C VAL A 3 -61.70 -2.80 50.82
N ALA A 4 -61.57 -3.82 49.96
CA ALA A 4 -60.65 -4.94 50.15
C ALA A 4 -59.96 -5.24 48.82
N MET A 5 -58.63 -5.21 48.85
CA MET A 5 -57.70 -5.41 47.74
C MET A 5 -57.88 -6.77 47.08
N ALA A 6 -57.95 -6.79 45.75
CA ALA A 6 -57.60 -7.98 44.96
C ALA A 6 -56.18 -7.75 44.40
N LEU A 7 -55.17 -8.35 45.06
CA LEU A 7 -53.85 -8.54 44.47
C LEU A 7 -54.00 -9.53 43.30
N ALA A 8 -53.95 -9.03 42.07
CA ALA A 8 -53.66 -9.86 40.92
C ALA A 8 -52.14 -10.12 40.91
N ALA A 9 -51.75 -11.34 41.31
CA ALA A 9 -50.41 -11.84 41.09
C ALA A 9 -50.21 -12.06 39.59
N ILE A 10 -49.73 -11.02 38.88
CA ILE A 10 -49.13 -11.19 37.56
C ILE A 10 -47.76 -11.82 37.83
N VAL A 11 -47.69 -13.14 37.68
CA VAL A 11 -46.41 -13.82 37.50
C VAL A 11 -45.84 -13.30 36.19
N LEU A 12 -44.98 -12.28 36.25
CA LEU A 12 -44.04 -12.02 35.17
C LEU A 12 -43.14 -13.25 35.09
N LEU A 13 -43.44 -14.13 34.14
CA LEU A 13 -42.44 -14.99 33.53
C LEU A 13 -41.43 -14.04 32.87
N ALA A 14 -40.47 -13.57 33.66
CA ALA A 14 -39.22 -13.08 33.14
C ALA A 14 -38.59 -14.28 32.43
N ALA A 15 -38.85 -14.41 31.14
CA ALA A 15 -37.97 -15.16 30.27
C ALA A 15 -36.61 -14.46 30.43
N SER A 16 -35.76 -15.02 31.28
CA SER A 16 -34.34 -14.76 31.24
C SER A 16 -33.91 -15.13 29.83
N ALA A 17 -33.87 -14.12 28.95
CA ALA A 17 -33.13 -14.20 27.71
C ALA A 17 -31.66 -14.30 28.11
N ALA A 18 -31.26 -15.50 28.54
CA ALA A 18 -29.87 -15.88 28.56
C ALA A 18 -29.42 -15.69 27.12
N ALA A 19 -28.61 -14.66 26.88
CA ALA A 19 -27.91 -14.50 25.62
C ALA A 19 -27.24 -15.85 25.34
N GLN A 20 -27.76 -16.57 24.34
CA GLN A 20 -27.13 -17.82 23.92
C GLN A 20 -25.69 -17.43 23.54
N PRO A 21 -24.66 -18.05 24.11
CA PRO A 21 -23.31 -17.87 23.60
C PRO A 21 -23.37 -18.20 22.11
N PHE A 22 -22.88 -17.29 21.26
CA PHE A 22 -22.84 -17.48 19.82
C PHE A 22 -22.32 -18.89 19.52
N GLN A 23 -23.18 -19.78 19.04
CA GLN A 23 -22.76 -21.10 18.56
C GLN A 23 -21.85 -20.83 17.35
N PRO A 24 -20.58 -21.30 17.35
CA PRO A 24 -19.72 -21.19 16.19
C PRO A 24 -20.44 -21.74 14.96
N GLY A 25 -20.59 -20.93 13.91
CA GLY A 25 -21.24 -21.34 12.66
C GLY A 25 -22.77 -21.15 12.57
N THR A 26 -23.45 -20.61 13.59
CA THR A 26 -24.88 -20.29 13.50
C THR A 26 -25.17 -18.80 13.32
N GLY A 27 -24.13 -17.97 13.16
CA GLY A 27 -24.26 -16.54 12.90
C GLY A 27 -24.08 -16.24 11.41
N PHE A 28 -25.11 -15.67 10.78
CA PHE A 28 -25.10 -15.08 9.44
C PHE A 28 -24.26 -13.78 9.36
N ALA A 29 -23.10 -13.72 10.03
CA ALA A 29 -22.14 -12.63 9.85
C ALA A 29 -21.19 -13.00 8.70
N PRO A 30 -20.92 -12.09 7.74
CA PRO A 30 -19.97 -12.40 6.68
C PRO A 30 -18.60 -12.71 7.29
N LEU A 31 -18.07 -13.90 7.03
CA LEU A 31 -16.69 -14.27 7.39
C LEU A 31 -15.65 -13.44 6.60
N GLY A 32 -16.09 -12.57 5.70
CA GLY A 32 -15.24 -11.92 4.72
C GLY A 32 -14.56 -12.94 3.81
N ASN A 33 -13.37 -12.60 3.34
CA ASN A 33 -12.43 -13.51 2.69
C ASN A 33 -11.54 -14.26 3.69
N LEU A 34 -11.85 -14.25 4.98
CA LEU A 34 -11.27 -15.24 5.87
C LEU A 34 -11.81 -16.59 5.41
N ARG A 35 -11.00 -17.35 4.67
CA ARG A 35 -11.39 -18.62 4.06
C ARG A 35 -11.47 -19.68 5.16
N THR A 36 -12.62 -19.79 5.82
CA THR A 36 -12.81 -20.72 6.96
C THR A 36 -13.54 -22.01 6.60
N GLN A 37 -13.46 -22.52 5.36
CA GLN A 37 -14.13 -23.78 5.02
C GLN A 37 -13.32 -25.05 5.33
N ASP A 38 -12.01 -24.95 5.58
CA ASP A 38 -11.28 -26.07 6.13
C ASP A 38 -11.30 -25.93 7.66
N ARG A 39 -11.81 -26.96 8.34
CA ARG A 39 -11.85 -27.02 9.80
C ARG A 39 -10.46 -27.24 10.43
N ASP A 40 -9.45 -27.38 9.57
CA ASP A 40 -8.01 -27.22 9.79
C ASP A 40 -7.46 -26.23 8.72
N GLY A 41 -8.15 -25.09 8.47
CA GLY A 41 -7.89 -23.99 7.52
C GLY A 41 -6.61 -24.05 6.65
N PRO A 42 -6.63 -23.76 5.33
CA PRO A 42 -5.39 -23.74 4.53
C PRO A 42 -4.43 -22.62 4.95
N TYR A 43 -4.83 -21.75 5.89
CA TYR A 43 -3.91 -20.93 6.65
C TYR A 43 -3.08 -21.85 7.54
N ASN A 44 -1.94 -22.27 7.01
CA ASN A 44 -0.83 -22.65 7.86
C ASN A 44 -0.45 -21.39 8.68
N LEU A 45 -1.16 -21.14 9.79
CA LEU A 45 -0.82 -20.10 10.78
C LEU A 45 0.55 -20.37 11.42
N THR A 46 1.12 -21.53 11.12
CA THR A 46 2.56 -21.78 11.19
C THR A 46 3.26 -20.82 10.21
N LEU A 47 3.72 -19.71 10.79
CA LEU A 47 4.59 -18.66 10.27
C LEU A 47 3.82 -17.39 9.85
N LEU A 48 4.40 -16.23 10.18
CA LEU A 48 3.94 -14.89 9.83
C LEU A 48 4.63 -14.43 8.53
N PRO A 49 4.61 -15.15 7.39
CA PRO A 49 5.55 -14.96 6.27
C PRO A 49 5.56 -13.53 5.73
N VAL A 50 4.41 -12.83 5.74
CA VAL A 50 4.34 -11.41 5.38
C VAL A 50 5.15 -10.56 6.37
N GLN A 51 4.88 -10.65 7.68
CA GLN A 51 5.63 -9.86 8.69
C GLN A 51 7.09 -10.27 8.76
N VAL A 52 7.38 -11.55 8.56
CA VAL A 52 8.75 -12.09 8.38
C VAL A 52 9.44 -11.35 7.24
N ASN A 53 8.82 -11.32 6.04
CA ASN A 53 9.38 -10.62 4.89
C ASN A 53 9.52 -9.11 5.12
N GLU A 54 8.53 -8.48 5.76
CA GLU A 54 8.59 -7.06 6.15
C GLU A 54 9.78 -6.79 7.08
N VAL A 55 10.00 -7.64 8.10
CA VAL A 55 11.12 -7.52 9.04
C VAL A 55 12.46 -7.77 8.35
N ARG A 56 12.54 -8.73 7.41
CA ARG A 56 13.75 -8.97 6.62
C ARG A 56 14.08 -7.81 5.69
N ALA A 57 13.07 -7.28 5.01
CA ALA A 57 13.22 -6.10 4.16
C ALA A 57 13.66 -4.90 4.99
N GLY A 58 13.02 -4.68 6.15
CA GLY A 58 13.40 -3.66 7.13
C GLY A 58 14.84 -3.82 7.62
N GLY A 59 15.25 -5.04 8.01
CA GLY A 59 16.61 -5.35 8.44
C GLY A 59 17.66 -5.05 7.36
N ALA A 60 17.35 -5.36 6.10
CA ALA A 60 18.22 -5.01 4.97
C ALA A 60 18.27 -3.49 4.72
N ALA A 61 17.11 -2.82 4.78
CA ALA A 61 16.94 -1.39 4.56
C ALA A 61 17.63 -0.50 5.62
N ARG A 62 17.45 -0.84 6.90
CA ARG A 62 18.56 -1.14 7.82
C ARG A 62 19.89 -0.42 7.57
N MET A 63 20.72 -1.17 6.85
CA MET A 63 22.12 -0.92 6.57
C MET A 63 22.85 -0.40 7.83
N ASN A 64 23.71 0.60 7.67
CA ASN A 64 24.44 1.26 8.77
C ASN A 64 23.85 2.63 9.12
N TYR A 65 22.59 2.91 8.77
CA TYR A 65 21.98 4.19 9.07
C TYR A 65 21.86 4.41 10.60
N THR A 66 21.46 5.57 11.04
CA THR A 66 21.12 5.85 12.45
C THR A 66 19.62 6.13 12.58
N ASP A 67 19.06 6.08 13.79
CA ASP A 67 17.69 6.55 14.00
C ASP A 67 17.53 8.02 13.58
N LYS A 68 18.61 8.80 13.71
CA LYS A 68 18.68 10.17 13.22
C LYS A 68 18.56 10.25 11.68
N ASP A 69 19.16 9.31 10.97
CA ASP A 69 19.01 9.22 9.51
C ASP A 69 17.58 8.82 9.13
N ILE A 70 16.95 7.92 9.90
CA ILE A 70 15.53 7.55 9.72
C ILE A 70 14.61 8.76 9.94
N ILE A 71 14.82 9.55 11.00
CA ILE A 71 14.05 10.79 11.23
C ILE A 71 14.28 11.83 10.13
N ASN A 72 15.50 11.91 9.59
CA ASN A 72 15.78 12.79 8.45
C ASN A 72 15.10 12.31 7.17
N PHE A 73 15.03 11.00 6.91
CA PHE A 73 14.21 10.46 5.83
C PHE A 73 12.73 10.81 6.02
N LEU A 74 12.20 10.52 7.21
CA LEU A 74 10.82 10.83 7.59
C LEU A 74 10.50 12.31 7.38
N THR A 75 11.41 13.20 7.77
CA THR A 75 11.29 14.65 7.51
C THR A 75 11.02 14.98 6.04
N ASN A 76 11.63 14.27 5.08
CA ASN A 76 11.40 14.56 3.66
C ASN A 76 9.97 14.20 3.23
N VAL A 77 9.47 13.03 3.64
CA VAL A 77 8.13 12.55 3.25
C VAL A 77 7.03 13.33 3.95
N GLU A 78 7.19 13.65 5.23
CA GLU A 78 6.24 14.49 5.99
C GLU A 78 6.21 15.95 5.47
N CYS A 79 7.32 16.43 4.90
CA CYS A 79 7.32 17.71 4.17
C CYS A 79 6.56 17.60 2.84
N LEU A 80 6.66 16.48 2.13
CA LEU A 80 5.96 16.26 0.87
C LEU A 80 4.44 16.23 1.09
N GLU A 81 3.99 15.34 1.97
CA GLU A 81 2.58 15.12 2.31
C GLU A 81 1.98 16.38 2.93
N GLY A 82 2.53 16.84 4.06
CA GLY A 82 1.95 17.97 4.77
C GLY A 82 1.98 19.30 4.01
N LEU A 83 2.96 19.55 3.13
CA LEU A 83 2.91 20.75 2.28
C LEU A 83 1.86 20.60 1.18
N PHE A 84 1.68 19.42 0.58
CA PHE A 84 0.63 19.20 -0.41
C PHE A 84 -0.75 19.47 0.22
N ASP A 85 -0.97 18.91 1.40
CA ASP A 85 -2.24 18.98 2.12
C ASP A 85 -2.57 20.39 2.61
N THR A 86 -1.62 21.04 3.29
CA THR A 86 -1.85 22.39 3.82
C THR A 86 -2.07 23.41 2.71
N TRP A 87 -1.29 23.32 1.61
CA TRP A 87 -1.53 24.17 0.45
C TRP A 87 -2.88 23.87 -0.19
N GLY A 88 -3.23 22.61 -0.41
CA GLY A 88 -4.50 22.24 -1.04
C GLY A 88 -5.71 22.66 -0.23
N VAL A 89 -5.72 22.40 1.08
CA VAL A 89 -6.88 22.66 1.94
C VAL A 89 -6.97 24.13 2.36
N PHE A 90 -5.85 24.74 2.77
CA PHE A 90 -5.85 26.09 3.34
C PHE A 90 -5.38 27.17 2.38
N GLY A 91 -4.63 26.82 1.33
CA GLY A 91 -4.03 27.78 0.42
C GLY A 91 -2.73 28.40 0.94
N GLN A 92 -2.12 27.79 1.96
CA GLN A 92 -0.85 28.20 2.54
C GLN A 92 -0.11 27.00 3.12
N GLY A 93 1.22 27.02 3.12
CA GLY A 93 2.04 25.95 3.67
C GLY A 93 2.05 25.91 5.21
N PHE A 94 3.05 25.23 5.77
CA PHE A 94 3.17 25.07 7.22
C PHE A 94 3.20 26.38 8.01
N ASN A 95 2.59 26.35 9.19
CA ASN A 95 2.72 27.42 10.18
C ASN A 95 4.14 27.46 10.76
N ASN A 96 4.55 28.63 11.25
CA ASN A 96 5.86 28.88 11.82
C ASN A 96 7.00 28.55 10.84
N ASN A 97 8.18 28.20 11.35
CA ASN A 97 9.34 27.81 10.55
C ASN A 97 9.51 26.29 10.46
N LEU A 98 8.41 25.53 10.33
CA LEU A 98 8.50 24.06 10.20
C LEU A 98 9.21 23.62 8.91
N THR A 99 9.25 24.46 7.88
CA THR A 99 10.03 24.22 6.67
C THR A 99 11.53 24.45 6.86
N LEU A 100 11.95 25.11 7.95
CA LEU A 100 13.32 25.57 8.20
C LEU A 100 13.93 26.34 7.01
N GLY A 101 13.12 27.12 6.30
CA GLY A 101 13.55 27.89 5.13
C GLY A 101 13.58 27.10 3.81
N GLY A 102 13.04 25.88 3.78
CA GLY A 102 12.77 25.15 2.53
C GLY A 102 11.88 25.95 1.57
N PRO A 103 12.05 25.79 0.25
CA PRO A 103 11.30 26.56 -0.74
C PRO A 103 9.81 26.19 -0.73
N THR A 104 8.96 27.12 -1.18
CA THR A 104 7.57 26.80 -1.49
C THR A 104 7.53 25.77 -2.64
N PRO A 105 6.75 24.68 -2.54
CA PRO A 105 6.67 23.69 -3.61
C PRO A 105 6.16 24.31 -4.92
N ILE A 106 6.68 23.81 -6.05
CA ILE A 106 6.24 24.24 -7.38
C ILE A 106 4.79 23.77 -7.59
N GLY A 107 3.93 24.70 -8.02
CA GLY A 107 2.51 24.42 -8.28
C GLY A 107 1.60 24.45 -7.06
N ALA A 108 2.14 24.66 -5.85
CA ALA A 108 1.37 24.68 -4.63
C ALA A 108 0.33 25.80 -4.60
N ARG A 109 -0.94 25.45 -4.37
CA ARG A 109 -2.06 26.40 -4.30
C ARG A 109 -3.25 25.75 -3.62
N LYS A 110 -4.22 26.58 -3.22
CA LYS A 110 -5.51 26.10 -2.74
C LYS A 110 -6.21 25.27 -3.82
N ALA A 111 -6.70 24.09 -3.44
CA ALA A 111 -7.56 23.26 -4.26
C ALA A 111 -8.99 23.80 -4.29
N ASN A 112 -9.67 23.59 -5.41
CA ASN A 112 -11.08 23.94 -5.55
C ASN A 112 -11.97 22.83 -4.96
N LEU A 113 -11.97 22.72 -3.65
CA LEU A 113 -12.70 21.69 -2.92
C LEU A 113 -14.14 22.09 -2.62
N SER A 114 -15.06 21.13 -2.68
CA SER A 114 -16.39 21.28 -2.10
C SER A 114 -16.30 21.45 -0.59
N GLN A 115 -17.32 22.07 0.00
CA GLN A 115 -17.37 22.25 1.46
C GLN A 115 -17.36 20.92 2.21
N GLU A 116 -17.95 19.86 1.64
CA GLU A 116 -17.96 18.52 2.21
C GLU A 116 -16.53 17.97 2.31
N VAL A 117 -15.80 17.91 1.18
CA VAL A 117 -14.44 17.37 1.14
C VAL A 117 -13.49 18.23 1.98
N ALA A 118 -13.55 19.55 1.83
CA ALA A 118 -12.71 20.47 2.61
C ALA A 118 -12.88 20.31 4.12
N SER A 119 -14.10 20.00 4.61
CA SER A 119 -14.35 19.83 6.05
C SER A 119 -13.70 18.58 6.64
N HIS A 120 -13.59 17.50 5.87
CA HIS A 120 -12.91 16.28 6.28
C HIS A 120 -11.39 16.44 6.19
N LEU A 121 -10.90 17.03 5.08
CA LEU A 121 -9.46 17.17 4.84
C LEU A 121 -8.80 18.26 5.70
N ALA A 122 -9.57 19.14 6.35
CA ALA A 122 -9.03 20.12 7.29
C ALA A 122 -8.35 19.46 8.49
N GLU A 123 -8.89 18.36 9.02
CA GLU A 123 -8.25 17.62 10.09
C GLU A 123 -6.97 16.94 9.60
N VAL A 124 -7.04 16.29 8.44
CA VAL A 124 -5.90 15.62 7.78
C VAL A 124 -4.73 16.59 7.59
N ALA A 125 -4.97 17.74 6.96
CA ALA A 125 -3.92 18.74 6.71
C ALA A 125 -3.31 19.34 7.99
N LEU A 126 -4.09 19.45 9.07
CA LEU A 126 -3.57 19.88 10.38
C LEU A 126 -2.77 18.77 11.08
N ASN A 127 -3.15 17.51 10.87
CA ASN A 127 -2.44 16.34 11.40
C ASN A 127 -1.08 16.20 10.73
N GLU A 128 -1.00 16.33 9.41
CA GLU A 128 0.27 16.34 8.67
C GLU A 128 1.20 17.49 9.06
N GLN A 129 0.66 18.68 9.35
CA GLN A 129 1.45 19.76 9.95
C GLN A 129 1.99 19.36 11.34
N GLY A 130 1.21 18.59 12.11
CA GLY A 130 1.63 17.96 13.36
C GLY A 130 2.70 16.88 13.18
N HIS A 131 2.64 16.08 12.12
CA HIS A 131 3.68 15.11 11.78
C HIS A 131 4.99 15.81 11.45
N ALA A 132 4.95 16.87 10.63
CA ALA A 132 6.10 17.73 10.39
C ALA A 132 6.68 18.30 11.69
N LEU A 133 5.85 18.77 12.63
CA LEU A 133 6.30 19.21 13.96
C LEU A 133 6.98 18.08 14.74
N PHE A 134 6.42 16.88 14.76
CA PHE A 134 7.03 15.72 15.42
C PHE A 134 8.42 15.45 14.85
N THR A 135 8.60 15.42 13.53
CA THR A 135 9.93 15.15 12.94
C THR A 135 10.98 16.17 13.41
N ARG A 136 10.59 17.45 13.59
CA ARG A 136 11.47 18.49 14.13
C ARG A 136 11.83 18.22 15.59
N GLN A 137 10.85 17.86 16.42
CA GLN A 137 11.06 17.54 17.84
C GLN A 137 11.85 16.24 18.05
N ALA A 138 11.70 15.28 17.15
CA ALA A 138 12.48 14.05 17.05
C ALA A 138 13.94 14.30 16.59
N GLY A 139 14.29 15.56 16.33
CA GLY A 139 15.64 15.99 15.99
C GLY A 139 15.88 16.21 14.52
N GLY A 140 14.89 16.03 13.63
CA GLY A 140 14.95 16.32 12.20
C GLY A 140 15.38 17.77 11.95
N ASN A 141 16.48 17.94 11.21
CA ASN A 141 17.14 19.24 11.03
C ASN A 141 17.35 19.63 9.57
N ASN A 142 16.92 18.77 8.64
CA ASN A 142 16.90 19.12 7.23
C ASN A 142 15.75 20.11 6.98
N PRO A 143 15.96 21.16 6.16
CA PRO A 143 14.85 21.93 5.65
C PRO A 143 13.93 21.06 4.79
N CYS A 144 12.69 21.49 4.57
CA CYS A 144 11.87 20.82 3.56
C CYS A 144 12.58 20.90 2.20
N PRO A 145 12.66 19.79 1.45
CA PRO A 145 13.35 19.76 0.16
C PRO A 145 12.61 20.58 -0.90
N ALA A 146 13.26 20.78 -2.05
CA ALA A 146 12.57 21.28 -3.23
C ALA A 146 11.57 20.23 -3.71
N LEU A 147 10.30 20.65 -3.88
CA LEU A 147 9.18 19.78 -4.24
C LEU A 147 8.49 20.32 -5.49
N ASP A 148 7.96 19.42 -6.33
CA ASP A 148 7.19 19.77 -7.53
C ASP A 148 5.87 19.01 -7.62
N PHE A 149 4.76 19.71 -7.40
CA PHE A 149 3.42 19.13 -7.50
C PHE A 149 2.88 19.17 -8.92
N THR A 150 3.25 20.15 -9.75
CA THR A 150 2.76 20.22 -11.13
C THR A 150 3.48 19.21 -12.01
N GLY A 151 4.80 19.30 -12.09
CA GLY A 151 5.62 18.38 -12.88
C GLY A 151 5.59 16.96 -12.30
N GLY A 152 5.59 16.84 -10.97
CA GLY A 152 5.59 15.55 -10.28
C GLY A 152 4.36 14.71 -10.58
N PHE A 153 3.16 15.22 -10.31
CA PHE A 153 1.94 14.46 -10.58
C PHE A 153 1.74 14.19 -12.09
N ASN A 154 2.13 15.11 -12.98
CA ASN A 154 2.03 14.84 -14.43
C ASN A 154 2.95 13.69 -14.88
N GLN A 155 4.18 13.63 -14.37
CA GLN A 155 5.09 12.53 -14.67
C GLN A 155 4.63 11.21 -14.03
N PHE A 156 4.13 11.27 -12.79
CA PHE A 156 3.60 10.11 -12.08
C PHE A 156 2.37 9.52 -12.81
N MET A 157 1.43 10.38 -13.23
CA MET A 157 0.27 9.95 -14.01
C MET A 157 0.68 9.45 -15.40
N ALA A 158 1.65 10.09 -16.07
CA ALA A 158 2.17 9.56 -17.33
C ALA A 158 2.69 8.12 -17.18
N ALA A 159 3.41 7.83 -16.09
CA ALA A 159 3.86 6.48 -15.78
C ALA A 159 2.70 5.52 -15.47
N ALA A 160 1.69 5.96 -14.72
CA ALA A 160 0.50 5.15 -14.40
C ALA A 160 -0.31 4.78 -15.66
N TYR A 161 -0.27 5.63 -16.69
CA TYR A 161 -0.85 5.38 -18.01
C TYR A 161 0.12 4.71 -19.00
N ASN A 162 1.32 4.33 -18.55
CA ASN A 162 2.39 3.74 -19.37
C ASN A 162 2.70 4.57 -20.64
N LEU A 163 2.70 5.89 -20.50
CA LEU A 163 3.05 6.81 -21.58
C LEU A 163 4.57 6.83 -21.76
N THR A 164 5.04 6.55 -22.98
CA THR A 164 6.46 6.56 -23.32
C THR A 164 6.75 7.69 -24.30
N GLY A 165 7.61 8.64 -23.88
CA GLY A 165 7.97 9.80 -24.70
C GLY A 165 6.82 10.77 -24.98
N GLN A 166 5.72 10.67 -24.22
CA GLN A 166 4.54 11.52 -24.32
C GLN A 166 4.10 11.97 -22.92
N THR A 167 3.72 13.23 -22.79
CA THR A 167 3.14 13.82 -21.58
C THR A 167 1.64 13.50 -21.45
N VAL A 168 1.09 13.68 -20.24
CA VAL A 168 -0.36 13.61 -20.01
C VAL A 168 -1.09 14.61 -20.92
N GLU A 169 -0.59 15.83 -21.04
CA GLU A 169 -1.18 16.87 -21.88
C GLU A 169 -1.23 16.48 -23.36
N GLU A 170 -0.12 15.97 -23.91
CA GLU A 170 -0.08 15.52 -25.31
C GLU A 170 -1.04 14.36 -25.58
N LYS A 171 -1.27 13.47 -24.60
CA LYS A 171 -2.14 12.30 -24.75
C LYS A 171 -3.62 12.65 -24.56
N PHE A 172 -3.94 13.46 -23.56
CA PHE A 172 -5.29 13.69 -23.06
C PHE A 172 -5.81 15.13 -23.30
N GLY A 173 -5.00 15.99 -23.94
CA GLY A 173 -5.36 17.35 -24.35
C GLY A 173 -5.26 18.41 -23.25
N ALA A 174 -4.94 18.03 -22.02
CA ALA A 174 -4.66 18.91 -20.89
C ALA A 174 -3.77 18.19 -19.86
N PRO A 175 -2.95 18.90 -19.08
CA PRO A 175 -2.19 18.28 -17.99
C PRO A 175 -3.13 17.81 -16.87
N PHE A 176 -2.66 16.85 -16.07
CA PHE A 176 -3.31 16.55 -14.80
C PHE A 176 -3.01 17.65 -13.79
N ASP A 177 -4.06 18.23 -13.23
CA ASP A 177 -3.94 19.26 -12.19
C ASP A 177 -4.42 18.69 -10.86
N PRO A 178 -3.50 18.45 -9.89
CA PRO A 178 -3.85 17.82 -8.63
C PRO A 178 -4.73 18.70 -7.74
N PHE A 179 -4.85 20.00 -8.01
CA PHE A 179 -5.63 20.93 -7.17
C PHE A 179 -6.91 21.42 -7.88
N ALA A 180 -7.36 20.75 -8.95
CA ALA A 180 -8.44 21.23 -9.82
C ALA A 180 -9.85 21.11 -9.21
N ASN A 181 -10.12 20.04 -8.46
CA ASN A 181 -11.42 19.69 -7.89
C ASN A 181 -11.25 18.60 -6.81
N ASP A 182 -12.36 18.14 -6.23
CA ASP A 182 -12.40 17.08 -5.23
C ASP A 182 -11.70 15.80 -5.68
N GLU A 183 -12.06 15.24 -6.84
CA GLU A 183 -11.53 13.97 -7.33
C GLU A 183 -10.03 14.02 -7.60
N ASN A 184 -9.58 15.07 -8.30
CA ASN A 184 -8.17 15.28 -8.62
C ASN A 184 -7.33 15.41 -7.35
N PHE A 185 -7.83 16.17 -6.36
CA PHE A 185 -7.11 16.39 -5.11
C PHE A 185 -7.08 15.15 -4.23
N LEU A 186 -8.22 14.49 -4.02
CA LEU A 186 -8.28 13.27 -3.21
C LEU A 186 -7.43 12.13 -3.79
N ILE A 187 -7.41 11.94 -5.11
CA ILE A 187 -6.55 10.95 -5.76
C ILE A 187 -5.07 11.28 -5.51
N SER A 188 -4.71 12.55 -5.65
CA SER A 188 -3.34 13.02 -5.47
C SER A 188 -2.89 12.87 -4.02
N MET A 189 -3.76 13.19 -3.08
CA MET A 189 -3.53 13.08 -1.63
C MET A 189 -3.34 11.61 -1.23
N LEU A 190 -4.26 10.72 -1.62
CA LEU A 190 -4.17 9.28 -1.32
C LEU A 190 -2.97 8.59 -1.99
N THR A 191 -2.51 9.13 -3.12
CA THR A 191 -1.27 8.64 -3.75
C THR A 191 -0.08 8.77 -2.81
N LEU A 192 -0.05 9.83 -1.99
CA LEU A 192 1.02 10.14 -1.05
C LEU A 192 0.74 9.56 0.36
N GLU A 193 -0.44 9.80 0.91
CA GLU A 193 -0.83 9.48 2.30
C GLU A 193 -0.67 7.97 2.65
N GLU A 194 -0.96 7.06 1.71
CA GLU A 194 -0.75 5.62 1.98
C GLU A 194 0.73 5.23 2.10
N LEU A 195 1.62 6.00 1.48
CA LEU A 195 3.07 5.85 1.66
C LEU A 195 3.48 6.31 3.06
N GLY A 196 2.80 7.32 3.62
CA GLY A 196 2.88 7.71 5.02
C GLY A 196 2.45 6.57 5.94
N ALA A 197 1.26 6.00 5.74
CA ALA A 197 0.74 4.89 6.56
C ALA A 197 1.66 3.65 6.55
N THR A 198 1.95 3.13 5.36
CA THR A 198 2.75 1.90 5.19
C THR A 198 4.24 2.14 5.44
N GLY A 199 4.76 3.30 5.08
CA GLY A 199 6.14 3.70 5.32
C GLY A 199 6.41 3.90 6.80
N ASN A 200 5.55 4.63 7.52
CA ASN A 200 5.71 4.85 8.96
C ASN A 200 5.66 3.52 9.73
N LYS A 201 4.76 2.59 9.37
CA LYS A 201 4.77 1.24 9.96
C LYS A 201 6.11 0.52 9.72
N GLY A 202 6.67 0.60 8.51
CA GLY A 202 7.98 0.03 8.21
C GLY A 202 9.13 0.70 8.98
N LEU A 203 9.07 2.02 9.20
CA LEU A 203 10.04 2.77 10.00
C LEU A 203 10.04 2.32 11.48
N VAL A 204 8.89 1.96 12.05
CA VAL A 204 8.82 1.42 13.43
C VAL A 204 9.73 0.21 13.58
N GLY A 205 9.71 -0.70 12.61
CA GLY A 205 10.48 -1.96 12.64
C GLY A 205 12.00 -1.77 12.58
N ILE A 206 12.48 -0.61 12.13
CA ILE A 206 13.90 -0.33 11.91
C ILE A 206 14.45 0.76 12.85
N THR A 207 13.59 1.39 13.65
CA THR A 207 13.99 2.42 14.61
C THR A 207 14.37 1.78 15.94
N SER A 208 15.59 2.01 16.42
CA SER A 208 16.11 1.36 17.63
C SER A 208 15.70 2.06 18.92
N ASN A 209 15.52 3.38 18.91
CA ASN A 209 15.10 4.17 20.05
C ASN A 209 13.59 3.98 20.29
N PRO A 210 13.17 3.44 21.45
CA PRO A 210 11.76 3.12 21.69
C PRO A 210 10.86 4.36 21.77
N VAL A 211 11.39 5.53 22.14
CA VAL A 211 10.60 6.79 22.16
C VAL A 211 10.30 7.25 20.74
N LEU A 212 11.30 7.18 19.86
CA LEU A 212 11.13 7.52 18.44
C LEU A 212 10.22 6.51 17.75
N ALA A 213 10.45 5.20 17.98
CA ALA A 213 9.62 4.13 17.43
C ALA A 213 8.15 4.27 17.86
N ASN A 214 7.88 4.61 19.14
CA ASN A 214 6.53 4.87 19.63
C ASN A 214 5.88 6.10 18.95
N GLY A 215 6.64 7.18 18.74
CA GLY A 215 6.15 8.35 18.00
C GLY A 215 5.81 8.02 16.54
N ILE A 216 6.70 7.32 15.85
CA ILE A 216 6.51 6.87 14.46
C ILE A 216 5.31 5.91 14.35
N ALA A 217 5.10 5.03 15.34
CA ALA A 217 3.91 4.18 15.38
C ALA A 217 2.62 5.00 15.53
N GLY A 218 2.67 6.12 16.26
CA GLY A 218 1.60 7.10 16.31
C GLY A 218 1.29 7.68 14.93
N LEU A 219 2.32 8.13 14.19
CA LEU A 219 2.17 8.63 12.82
C LEU A 219 1.57 7.58 11.87
N ALA A 220 2.04 6.33 11.96
CA ALA A 220 1.48 5.25 11.15
C ALA A 220 -0.02 5.05 11.41
N THR A 221 -0.45 5.23 12.67
CA THR A 221 -1.85 5.08 13.07
C THR A 221 -2.72 6.21 12.54
N SER A 222 -2.29 7.46 12.69
CA SER A 222 -3.01 8.63 12.14
C SER A 222 -3.04 8.58 10.62
N ALA A 223 -1.91 8.35 9.95
CA ALA A 223 -1.85 8.28 8.49
C ALA A 223 -2.75 7.19 7.90
N THR A 224 -2.84 6.04 8.57
CA THR A 224 -3.80 4.98 8.19
C THR A 224 -5.26 5.48 8.28
N ALA A 225 -5.61 6.23 9.32
CA ALA A 225 -6.95 6.80 9.48
C ALA A 225 -7.23 7.93 8.45
N GLN A 226 -6.22 8.74 8.12
CA GLN A 226 -6.29 9.78 7.10
C GLN A 226 -6.53 9.16 5.72
N ALA A 227 -5.72 8.18 5.31
CA ALA A 227 -5.93 7.39 4.09
C ALA A 227 -7.30 6.70 4.05
N THR A 228 -7.83 6.26 5.21
CA THR A 228 -9.17 5.68 5.30
C THR A 228 -10.25 6.70 4.93
N VAL A 229 -10.13 7.95 5.40
CA VAL A 229 -11.06 9.04 5.08
C VAL A 229 -11.02 9.33 3.57
N GLU A 230 -9.84 9.39 2.98
CA GLU A 230 -9.67 9.62 1.55
C GLU A 230 -10.22 8.48 0.70
N ARG A 231 -9.91 7.23 1.04
CA ARG A 231 -10.46 6.04 0.39
C ARG A 231 -11.99 6.03 0.47
N PHE A 232 -12.56 6.42 1.60
CA PHE A 232 -14.01 6.54 1.75
C PHE A 232 -14.59 7.63 0.84
N LEU A 233 -14.01 8.83 0.82
CA LEU A 233 -14.48 9.93 -0.03
C LEU A 233 -14.36 9.60 -1.53
N LEU A 234 -13.27 8.94 -1.93
CA LEU A 234 -13.05 8.45 -3.30
C LEU A 234 -13.99 7.30 -3.63
N TRP A 235 -14.29 6.41 -2.69
CA TRP A 235 -15.27 5.34 -2.88
C TRP A 235 -16.65 5.90 -3.22
N GLU A 236 -17.13 6.90 -2.48
CA GLU A 236 -18.41 7.56 -2.77
C GLU A 236 -18.41 8.23 -4.15
N ARG A 237 -17.23 8.66 -4.64
CA ARG A 237 -17.01 9.30 -5.95
C ARG A 237 -16.51 8.35 -7.03
N ARG A 238 -16.48 7.03 -6.78
CA ARG A 238 -15.77 6.05 -7.62
C ARG A 238 -16.20 6.03 -9.10
N ASN A 239 -17.44 6.44 -9.38
CA ASN A 239 -18.02 6.51 -10.73
C ASN A 239 -17.87 7.89 -11.40
N ASN A 240 -17.37 8.91 -10.68
CA ASN A 240 -17.13 10.23 -11.24
C ASN A 240 -15.92 10.16 -12.18
N THR A 241 -15.98 10.91 -13.28
CA THR A 241 -14.88 11.00 -14.24
C THR A 241 -13.80 11.95 -13.72
N VAL A 242 -12.54 11.54 -13.83
CA VAL A 242 -11.37 12.34 -13.46
C VAL A 242 -10.83 13.05 -14.70
N SER A 243 -10.71 14.36 -14.63
CA SER A 243 -10.03 15.14 -15.67
C SER A 243 -8.51 14.97 -15.54
N PRO A 244 -7.75 14.73 -16.64
CA PRO A 244 -8.18 14.76 -18.05
C PRO A 244 -8.49 13.37 -18.65
N PHE A 245 -8.49 12.29 -17.86
CA PHE A 245 -8.35 10.92 -18.35
C PHE A 245 -9.60 10.28 -18.98
N ASN A 246 -10.77 10.93 -18.91
CA ASN A 246 -12.06 10.36 -19.31
C ASN A 246 -12.30 8.94 -18.74
N GLU A 247 -11.75 8.70 -17.55
CA GLU A 247 -11.85 7.46 -16.77
C GLU A 247 -12.42 7.78 -15.40
N THR A 248 -13.04 6.78 -14.77
CA THR A 248 -13.62 6.97 -13.43
C THR A 248 -12.54 7.04 -12.35
N VAL A 249 -12.85 7.64 -11.21
CA VAL A 249 -11.99 7.67 -10.02
C VAL A 249 -11.44 6.28 -9.69
N GLN A 250 -12.27 5.24 -9.73
CA GLN A 250 -11.85 3.87 -9.48
C GLN A 250 -10.77 3.38 -10.47
N GLN A 251 -10.95 3.66 -11.76
CA GLN A 251 -10.02 3.26 -12.81
C GLN A 251 -8.69 4.00 -12.68
N VAL A 252 -8.75 5.32 -12.46
CA VAL A 252 -7.55 6.14 -12.26
C VAL A 252 -6.76 5.67 -11.05
N PHE A 253 -7.43 5.42 -9.92
CA PHE A 253 -6.75 4.95 -8.71
C PHE A 253 -6.19 3.52 -8.85
N ALA A 254 -6.87 2.63 -9.58
CA ALA A 254 -6.33 1.30 -9.88
C ALA A 254 -5.01 1.37 -10.66
N ARG A 255 -4.88 2.32 -11.60
CA ARG A 255 -3.61 2.56 -12.32
C ARG A 255 -2.49 3.05 -11.41
N ILE A 256 -2.81 3.97 -10.49
CA ILE A 256 -1.86 4.48 -9.50
C ILE A 256 -1.39 3.35 -8.59
N SER A 257 -2.32 2.55 -8.08
CA SER A 257 -2.01 1.41 -7.24
C SER A 257 -1.11 0.40 -7.95
N ALA A 258 -1.43 0.04 -9.20
CA ALA A 258 -0.59 -0.84 -10.01
C ALA A 258 0.82 -0.28 -10.28
N LEU A 259 0.94 1.04 -10.47
CA LEU A 259 2.24 1.69 -10.63
C LEU A 259 3.08 1.60 -9.34
N ARG A 260 2.49 1.94 -8.19
CA ARG A 260 3.20 1.88 -6.90
C ARG A 260 3.66 0.46 -6.56
N ASP A 261 2.80 -0.53 -6.79
CA ASP A 261 3.10 -1.96 -6.62
C ASP A 261 4.27 -2.41 -7.53
N SER A 262 4.34 -1.89 -8.76
CA SER A 262 5.48 -2.20 -9.65
C SER A 262 6.82 -1.60 -9.19
N LEU A 263 6.79 -0.66 -8.23
CA LEU A 263 7.93 0.12 -7.77
C LEU A 263 8.35 -0.20 -6.33
N ASP A 264 7.63 -1.02 -5.56
CA ASP A 264 8.02 -1.36 -4.19
C ASP A 264 8.60 -2.77 -4.02
N GLY A 265 8.62 -3.59 -5.07
CA GLY A 265 9.36 -4.85 -5.08
C GLY A 265 8.48 -6.05 -5.40
N PRO A 266 8.81 -7.26 -4.90
CA PRO A 266 8.04 -8.47 -5.18
C PRO A 266 6.79 -8.64 -4.32
N GLN A 267 6.57 -7.77 -3.32
CA GLN A 267 5.38 -7.79 -2.48
C GLN A 267 4.15 -7.28 -3.26
N MET A 268 2.96 -7.55 -2.73
CA MET A 268 1.70 -7.02 -3.26
C MET A 268 1.06 -6.16 -2.18
N ASP A 269 1.63 -4.98 -1.99
CA ASP A 269 1.33 -4.09 -0.86
C ASP A 269 0.46 -2.89 -1.29
N ASP A 270 0.09 -2.84 -2.58
CA ASP A 270 -0.74 -1.81 -3.16
C ASP A 270 -2.09 -2.33 -3.66
N GLN A 271 -3.16 -1.60 -3.34
CA GLN A 271 -4.53 -2.09 -3.54
C GLN A 271 -5.48 -0.98 -4.01
N GLY A 272 -6.36 -1.32 -4.95
CA GLY A 272 -7.42 -0.44 -5.44
C GLY A 272 -8.49 -0.12 -4.37
N LEU A 273 -9.47 0.70 -4.78
CA LEU A 273 -10.62 1.07 -3.92
C LEU A 273 -11.63 -0.07 -3.73
N VAL A 274 -11.64 -1.03 -4.64
CA VAL A 274 -12.44 -2.26 -4.58
C VAL A 274 -11.49 -3.44 -4.41
N ASN A 275 -11.90 -4.46 -3.65
CA ASN A 275 -11.22 -5.73 -3.75
C ASN A 275 -11.57 -6.45 -5.07
N THR A 276 -10.56 -6.78 -5.87
CA THR A 276 -10.72 -7.56 -7.10
C THR A 276 -10.25 -9.01 -6.95
N ASP A 277 -9.52 -9.34 -5.87
CA ASP A 277 -9.00 -10.69 -5.62
C ASP A 277 -9.28 -11.16 -4.17
N PRO A 278 -10.13 -12.18 -3.99
CA PRO A 278 -10.48 -12.68 -2.66
C PRO A 278 -9.35 -13.44 -1.94
N ARG A 279 -8.12 -13.47 -2.48
CA ARG A 279 -6.93 -14.03 -1.83
C ARG A 279 -6.15 -13.00 -1.02
N ASN A 280 -6.24 -11.73 -1.37
CA ASN A 280 -5.27 -10.74 -0.92
C ASN A 280 -5.68 -10.05 0.38
N ILE A 281 -6.98 -9.76 0.55
CA ILE A 281 -7.50 -8.97 1.67
C ILE A 281 -8.74 -9.56 2.31
N ALA A 282 -9.04 -9.12 3.54
CA ALA A 282 -10.13 -9.64 4.37
C ALA A 282 -11.54 -9.38 3.81
N VAL A 283 -11.73 -8.34 2.98
CA VAL A 283 -13.06 -7.94 2.48
C VAL A 283 -13.41 -8.67 1.18
N PRO A 284 -14.64 -9.18 0.97
CA PRO A 284 -15.01 -9.93 -0.24
C PRO A 284 -14.74 -9.22 -1.57
N ASN A 285 -14.62 -9.99 -2.65
CA ASN A 285 -14.54 -9.42 -4.00
C ASN A 285 -15.72 -8.45 -4.24
N THR A 286 -15.47 -7.34 -4.94
CA THR A 286 -16.38 -6.23 -5.23
C THR A 286 -16.76 -5.35 -4.04
N TRP A 287 -16.28 -5.66 -2.83
CA TRP A 287 -16.49 -4.81 -1.66
C TRP A 287 -15.44 -3.71 -1.59
N VAL A 288 -15.81 -2.63 -0.90
CA VAL A 288 -14.92 -1.49 -0.66
C VAL A 288 -13.67 -1.93 0.11
N ASN A 289 -12.53 -1.38 -0.31
CA ASN A 289 -11.24 -1.51 0.36
C ASN A 289 -10.81 -0.16 0.95
N LEU A 290 -10.95 -0.01 2.26
CA LEU A 290 -10.70 1.25 2.97
C LEU A 290 -9.34 1.33 3.66
N ILE A 291 -8.65 0.22 3.86
CA ILE A 291 -7.35 0.20 4.56
C ILE A 291 -6.43 -0.79 3.83
N PRO A 292 -5.22 -0.39 3.43
CA PRO A 292 -4.28 -1.25 2.73
C PRO A 292 -3.74 -2.31 3.69
N THR A 293 -4.42 -3.45 3.76
CA THR A 293 -4.13 -4.53 4.70
C THR A 293 -3.97 -5.86 4.00
N ASP A 294 -3.26 -6.79 4.63
CA ASP A 294 -3.29 -8.19 4.23
C ASP A 294 -4.65 -8.85 4.58
N VAL A 295 -4.80 -10.14 4.23
CA VAL A 295 -6.01 -10.91 4.53
C VAL A 295 -6.37 -11.00 6.02
N ARG A 296 -5.43 -10.69 6.93
CA ARG A 296 -5.65 -10.67 8.39
C ARG A 296 -6.02 -9.28 8.90
N GLY A 297 -6.09 -8.27 8.04
CA GLY A 297 -6.35 -6.89 8.44
C GLY A 297 -5.12 -6.19 9.01
N LEU A 298 -3.91 -6.68 8.74
CA LEU A 298 -2.67 -6.01 9.14
C LEU A 298 -2.19 -5.08 8.03
N THR A 299 -2.02 -3.79 8.33
CA THR A 299 -1.47 -2.81 7.38
C THR A 299 -0.09 -3.26 6.88
N PHE A 300 0.24 -3.05 5.61
CA PHE A 300 1.56 -3.41 5.08
C PHE A 300 2.69 -2.52 5.62
N SER A 301 3.93 -2.97 5.49
CA SER A 301 5.13 -2.17 5.79
C SER A 301 5.94 -1.88 4.53
N ARG A 302 6.30 -0.62 4.30
CA ARG A 302 7.30 -0.25 3.30
C ARG A 302 8.60 0.22 3.93
N THR A 303 9.71 -0.13 3.30
CA THR A 303 11.02 0.39 3.68
C THR A 303 11.23 1.80 3.12
N PRO A 304 12.17 2.60 3.68
CA PRO A 304 12.53 3.90 3.09
C PRO A 304 12.88 3.81 1.61
N GLN A 305 13.62 2.76 1.21
CA GLN A 305 14.08 2.56 -0.16
C GLN A 305 12.91 2.29 -1.11
N MET A 306 11.90 1.53 -0.68
CA MET A 306 10.67 1.30 -1.44
C MET A 306 9.90 2.62 -1.65
N ASN A 307 9.72 3.40 -0.59
CA ASN A 307 9.08 4.71 -0.69
C ASN A 307 9.85 5.65 -1.63
N ILE A 308 11.17 5.71 -1.53
CA ILE A 308 12.00 6.51 -2.45
C ILE A 308 11.83 6.03 -3.89
N ASN A 309 11.77 4.71 -4.12
CA ASN A 309 11.63 4.16 -5.46
C ASN A 309 10.29 4.57 -6.09
N ILE A 310 9.20 4.55 -5.32
CA ILE A 310 7.89 5.06 -5.75
C ILE A 310 7.95 6.56 -6.02
N LEU A 311 8.41 7.35 -5.04
CA LEU A 311 8.39 8.82 -5.06
C LEU A 311 9.35 9.43 -6.11
N THR A 312 10.20 8.62 -6.72
CA THR A 312 11.16 9.03 -7.74
C THR A 312 11.00 8.26 -9.06
N LEU A 313 9.95 7.45 -9.20
CA LEU A 313 9.70 6.55 -10.34
C LEU A 313 10.93 5.71 -10.73
N GLY A 314 11.57 5.08 -9.74
CA GLY A 314 12.69 4.19 -9.96
C GLY A 314 14.02 4.87 -10.24
N ASN A 315 14.12 6.19 -10.08
CA ASN A 315 15.36 6.90 -10.38
C ASN A 315 16.47 6.51 -9.38
N PRO A 316 17.59 5.94 -9.85
CA PRO A 316 18.63 5.42 -8.96
C PRO A 316 19.39 6.51 -8.18
N GLN A 317 19.32 7.77 -8.61
CA GLN A 317 19.89 8.91 -7.89
C GLN A 317 18.92 9.48 -6.84
N GLY A 318 17.71 8.92 -6.71
CA GLY A 318 16.71 9.40 -5.77
C GLY A 318 16.20 10.82 -6.07
N LYS A 319 16.31 11.23 -7.34
CA LYS A 319 15.75 12.46 -7.88
C LYS A 319 14.61 12.10 -8.82
N GLY A 320 13.48 12.76 -8.74
CA GLY A 320 12.38 12.42 -9.62
C GLY A 320 11.14 13.23 -9.34
N VAL A 321 10.01 12.67 -9.75
CA VAL A 321 8.71 13.34 -9.86
C VAL A 321 8.43 14.34 -8.74
N PHE A 322 8.43 13.92 -7.47
CA PHE A 322 8.10 14.81 -6.36
C PHE A 322 9.31 15.54 -5.76
N PHE A 323 10.52 15.00 -5.95
CA PHE A 323 11.78 15.53 -5.43
C PHE A 323 12.73 15.85 -6.60
N PRO A 324 12.54 16.98 -7.32
CA PRO A 324 13.36 17.32 -8.49
C PRO A 324 14.86 17.43 -8.17
N GLU A 325 15.20 17.89 -6.96
CA GLU A 325 16.58 17.97 -6.48
C GLU A 325 17.01 16.80 -5.58
N GLY A 326 16.10 15.85 -5.36
CA GLY A 326 16.30 14.68 -4.50
C GLY A 326 16.00 14.92 -3.03
N LEU A 327 15.96 13.83 -2.27
CA LEU A 327 15.78 13.85 -0.83
C LEU A 327 17.05 14.34 -0.12
N LEU A 328 16.89 14.89 1.09
CA LEU A 328 17.98 15.37 1.93
C LEU A 328 18.33 14.36 3.03
N GLY A 329 19.62 14.21 3.34
CA GLY A 329 20.13 13.35 4.40
C GLY A 329 20.96 12.18 3.86
N ASN A 330 21.01 11.08 4.63
CA ASN A 330 21.81 9.90 4.28
C ASN A 330 21.00 8.81 3.56
N ILE A 331 19.69 8.74 3.79
CA ILE A 331 18.78 7.81 3.11
C ILE A 331 18.10 8.57 1.98
N THR A 332 18.72 8.59 0.80
CA THR A 332 18.28 9.46 -0.31
C THR A 332 18.11 8.74 -1.64
N THR A 333 18.44 7.45 -1.72
CA THR A 333 18.35 6.66 -2.97
C THR A 333 17.53 5.40 -2.75
N PRO A 334 16.93 4.82 -3.80
CA PRO A 334 16.20 3.55 -3.71
C PRO A 334 17.14 2.34 -3.65
N TYR A 335 18.45 2.54 -3.44
CA TYR A 335 19.41 1.44 -3.40
C TYR A 335 19.00 0.41 -2.36
N GLY A 336 18.72 -0.81 -2.83
CA GLY A 336 18.35 -1.92 -1.98
C GLY A 336 16.86 -2.06 -1.69
N TYR A 337 15.98 -1.40 -2.46
CA TYR A 337 14.52 -1.50 -2.30
C TYR A 337 13.97 -2.93 -2.37
N ASN A 338 14.69 -3.86 -3.00
CA ASN A 338 14.32 -5.28 -3.11
C ASN A 338 15.21 -6.23 -2.29
N MET A 339 16.02 -5.72 -1.35
CA MET A 339 16.90 -6.54 -0.51
C MET A 339 16.15 -7.19 0.65
N SER A 340 16.69 -8.29 1.17
CA SER A 340 16.20 -8.96 2.37
C SER A 340 17.37 -9.51 3.19
N ASP A 341 17.28 -9.37 4.52
CA ASP A 341 18.30 -9.84 5.48
C ASP A 341 17.93 -11.24 6.00
N PRO A 342 18.85 -12.22 6.05
CA PRO A 342 18.57 -13.51 6.68
C PRO A 342 18.58 -13.43 8.21
N GLY A 343 17.67 -14.14 8.90
CA GLY A 343 17.88 -14.56 10.29
C GLY A 343 17.04 -13.90 11.39
N ASN A 344 15.99 -13.14 11.06
CA ASN A 344 15.15 -12.46 12.08
C ASN A 344 13.95 -13.28 12.59
N GLU A 345 13.96 -14.62 12.38
CA GLU A 345 12.81 -15.52 12.63
C GLU A 345 12.83 -16.25 13.98
N THR A 346 13.39 -15.67 15.04
CA THR A 346 13.34 -16.34 16.35
C THR A 346 11.95 -16.18 16.96
N PHE A 347 11.00 -16.99 16.50
CA PHE A 347 9.71 -17.15 17.14
C PHE A 347 9.89 -17.85 18.49
N PRO A 348 9.07 -17.52 19.52
CA PRO A 348 8.99 -18.34 20.71
C PRO A 348 8.67 -19.78 20.31
N THR A 349 9.45 -20.74 20.81
CA THR A 349 9.11 -22.15 20.68
C THR A 349 7.78 -22.42 21.39
N SER A 350 6.97 -23.35 20.89
CA SER A 350 5.76 -23.84 21.55
C SER A 350 5.99 -24.07 23.05
N SER A 351 4.92 -23.91 23.83
CA SER A 351 4.93 -24.12 25.29
C SER A 351 5.43 -25.50 25.75
N ASP A 352 5.52 -26.47 24.83
CA ASP A 352 6.03 -27.83 25.06
C ASP A 352 7.54 -28.02 24.73
N ASN A 353 8.27 -26.95 24.38
CA ASN A 353 9.69 -27.00 23.97
C ASN A 353 9.99 -27.98 22.81
N SER A 354 8.98 -28.38 22.03
CA SER A 354 9.17 -29.33 20.91
C SER A 354 9.83 -28.70 19.68
N GLY A 355 10.12 -27.40 19.71
CA GLY A 355 10.62 -26.64 18.56
C GLY A 355 9.58 -26.48 17.45
N LYS A 356 8.32 -26.86 17.69
CA LYS A 356 7.18 -26.58 16.82
C LYS A 356 6.54 -25.26 17.26
N LEU A 357 5.79 -24.62 16.40
CA LEU A 357 4.92 -23.51 16.81
C LEU A 357 3.62 -24.13 17.36
N ASP A 358 3.01 -23.53 18.39
CA ASP A 358 1.72 -23.98 18.92
C ASP A 358 0.67 -23.87 17.79
N THR A 359 0.40 -24.99 17.12
CA THR A 359 -0.63 -25.10 16.09
C THR A 359 -2.01 -25.23 16.74
N GLN A 360 -3.02 -24.64 16.13
CA GLN A 360 -4.43 -24.75 16.54
C GLN A 360 -4.88 -26.23 16.64
N MET A 361 -5.78 -26.54 17.60
CA MET A 361 -6.27 -27.89 17.91
C MET A 361 -7.03 -28.56 16.75
N SER A 362 -7.00 -29.90 16.67
CA SER A 362 -7.45 -30.71 15.53
C SER A 362 -8.95 -31.04 15.43
N ILE A 363 -9.38 -31.41 14.21
CA ILE A 363 -10.70 -31.87 13.75
C ILE A 363 -11.40 -33.05 14.53
N GLN A 364 -10.92 -33.57 15.65
CA GLN A 364 -11.72 -34.61 16.36
C GLN A 364 -13.00 -34.09 17.07
N GLN A 365 -13.23 -32.77 17.20
CA GLN A 365 -14.24 -32.21 18.14
C GLN A 365 -15.57 -31.60 17.60
N LEU A 366 -15.84 -31.46 16.30
CA LEU A 366 -16.78 -30.41 15.79
C LEU A 366 -17.58 -30.68 14.48
N GLY A 367 -17.82 -31.93 14.05
CA GLY A 367 -18.81 -32.24 12.98
C GLY A 367 -18.59 -31.61 11.57
N TYR A 368 -19.58 -31.72 10.67
CA TYR A 368 -19.56 -31.37 9.21
C TYR A 368 -20.73 -30.45 8.79
N ILE A 369 -20.51 -29.48 7.87
CA ILE A 369 -21.54 -28.57 7.28
C ILE A 369 -21.19 -28.20 5.81
N PRO A 370 -22.13 -28.20 4.83
CA PRO A 370 -21.87 -27.87 3.41
C PRO A 370 -22.17 -26.41 2.99
N GLY A 371 -21.48 -25.88 1.96
CA GLY A 371 -21.58 -24.48 1.47
C GLY A 371 -22.30 -24.27 0.10
N PRO A 372 -22.57 -23.00 -0.30
CA PRO A 372 -23.40 -22.66 -1.47
C PRO A 372 -22.60 -22.41 -2.77
N PRO A 373 -23.25 -22.41 -3.96
CA PRO A 373 -22.59 -22.26 -5.27
C PRO A 373 -22.33 -20.80 -5.70
N LEU A 374 -21.28 -20.59 -6.50
CA LEU A 374 -20.78 -19.29 -6.99
C LEU A 374 -21.42 -18.85 -8.33
N PRO A 375 -21.60 -17.54 -8.58
CA PRO A 375 -21.98 -17.01 -9.90
C PRO A 375 -20.76 -16.66 -10.79
N GLN A 376 -20.98 -16.62 -12.12
CA GLN A 376 -19.96 -16.39 -13.15
C GLN A 376 -20.10 -15.03 -13.87
N ASN A 377 -18.95 -14.39 -14.11
CA ASN A 377 -18.60 -13.26 -15.01
C ASN A 377 -18.95 -11.81 -14.64
N VAL A 378 -17.89 -10.99 -14.50
CA VAL A 378 -17.87 -9.53 -14.72
C VAL A 378 -16.57 -9.17 -15.46
N THR A 379 -16.68 -8.40 -16.54
CA THR A 379 -15.54 -7.91 -17.36
C THR A 379 -15.36 -6.41 -17.11
N GLY A 380 -14.11 -5.94 -16.90
CA GLY A 380 -13.79 -4.51 -16.89
C GLY A 380 -12.89 -3.98 -15.75
N GLU A 381 -12.41 -4.85 -14.84
CA GLU A 381 -11.52 -4.43 -13.74
C GLU A 381 -10.35 -5.41 -13.49
N MET A 382 -10.52 -6.69 -13.82
CA MET A 382 -9.53 -7.75 -13.58
C MET A 382 -8.22 -7.63 -14.40
N ASP A 383 -8.16 -6.75 -15.40
CA ASP A 383 -6.97 -6.59 -16.25
C ASP A 383 -5.91 -5.64 -15.65
N LEU A 384 -6.21 -4.95 -14.53
CA LEU A 384 -5.29 -4.00 -13.90
C LEU A 384 -4.77 -4.43 -12.52
N THR A 385 -5.24 -5.57 -12.00
CA THR A 385 -4.68 -6.18 -10.79
C THR A 385 -3.85 -7.38 -11.19
N GLN A 386 -2.61 -7.47 -10.70
CA GLN A 386 -1.75 -8.61 -10.94
C GLN A 386 -2.47 -9.88 -10.43
N GLY A 387 -3.10 -10.62 -11.32
CA GLY A 387 -3.74 -11.88 -10.98
C GLY A 387 -2.65 -12.92 -10.72
N PHE A 388 -2.61 -13.50 -9.53
CA PHE A 388 -1.85 -14.74 -9.33
C PHE A 388 -2.49 -15.84 -10.17
N GLY A 389 -1.93 -16.17 -11.34
CA GLY A 389 -2.31 -17.35 -12.13
C GLY A 389 -3.84 -17.56 -12.29
N PRO A 390 -4.29 -18.81 -12.47
CA PRO A 390 -5.72 -19.12 -12.51
C PRO A 390 -6.42 -18.70 -11.22
N VAL A 391 -7.65 -18.17 -11.35
CA VAL A 391 -8.58 -17.86 -10.25
C VAL A 391 -8.71 -19.08 -9.32
N ASP A 392 -8.72 -18.84 -8.01
CA ASP A 392 -8.90 -19.88 -6.99
C ASP A 392 -10.10 -20.78 -7.32
N ASN A 393 -9.82 -22.06 -7.57
CA ASN A 393 -10.82 -23.07 -7.90
C ASN A 393 -11.21 -23.92 -6.68
N GLY A 394 -10.90 -23.46 -5.47
CA GLY A 394 -11.20 -24.16 -4.22
C GLY A 394 -10.20 -25.28 -3.88
N THR A 395 -9.07 -25.41 -4.59
CA THR A 395 -8.04 -26.43 -4.33
C THR A 395 -6.75 -25.81 -3.79
N ALA A 396 -6.00 -26.53 -2.96
CA ALA A 396 -4.76 -26.02 -2.34
C ALA A 396 -3.73 -25.49 -3.35
N ALA A 397 -3.70 -26.03 -4.57
CA ALA A 397 -2.75 -25.65 -5.63
C ALA A 397 -3.03 -24.26 -6.25
N THR A 398 -4.26 -23.75 -6.19
CA THR A 398 -4.64 -22.44 -6.74
C THR A 398 -4.74 -21.34 -5.67
N ARG A 399 -4.52 -21.72 -4.40
CA ARG A 399 -4.43 -20.85 -3.22
C ARG A 399 -3.02 -20.32 -2.92
N GLY A 400 -2.08 -20.45 -3.87
CA GLY A 400 -0.73 -19.90 -3.76
C GLY A 400 0.20 -20.64 -2.78
N TYR A 401 -0.17 -21.83 -2.29
CA TYR A 401 0.63 -22.60 -1.34
C TYR A 401 1.26 -23.83 -1.99
N THR A 402 2.41 -23.66 -2.65
CA THR A 402 3.35 -24.75 -2.90
C THR A 402 4.45 -24.68 -1.84
N PRO A 403 4.56 -25.66 -0.92
CA PRO A 403 5.66 -25.64 0.05
C PRO A 403 6.99 -25.74 -0.69
N VAL A 404 7.80 -24.68 -0.62
CA VAL A 404 9.19 -24.73 -1.09
C VAL A 404 9.98 -25.58 -0.08
N PRO A 405 10.69 -26.62 -0.52
CA PRO A 405 11.56 -27.39 0.37
C PRO A 405 12.58 -26.47 1.05
N SER A 406 12.84 -26.72 2.34
CA SER A 406 13.85 -25.98 3.10
C SER A 406 15.20 -25.99 2.37
N GLY A 407 15.76 -24.80 2.12
CA GLY A 407 17.10 -24.65 1.55
C GLY A 407 17.20 -24.23 0.08
N MET A 408 16.10 -23.88 -0.60
CA MET A 408 16.18 -23.26 -1.94
C MET A 408 16.09 -21.73 -1.88
N PRO A 409 16.95 -20.99 -2.61
CA PRO A 409 16.87 -19.54 -2.69
C PRO A 409 15.59 -19.09 -3.44
N ASN A 410 14.92 -18.06 -2.93
CA ASN A 410 13.66 -17.48 -3.41
C ASN A 410 13.79 -16.80 -4.79
N PHE A 411 14.13 -17.55 -5.84
CA PHE A 411 14.22 -17.02 -7.21
C PHE A 411 13.20 -17.64 -8.18
N SER A 412 12.28 -18.51 -7.74
CA SER A 412 11.46 -19.31 -8.68
C SER A 412 9.98 -18.94 -8.83
N ASN A 413 9.47 -17.88 -8.20
CA ASN A 413 8.16 -17.32 -8.53
C ASN A 413 8.32 -15.95 -9.18
N ALA A 414 8.97 -15.93 -10.33
CA ALA A 414 8.81 -14.85 -11.28
C ALA A 414 7.40 -14.98 -11.89
N SER A 415 6.39 -14.42 -11.21
CA SER A 415 5.19 -13.95 -11.88
C SER A 415 5.69 -13.00 -12.97
N GLN A 416 5.63 -13.41 -14.23
CA GLN A 416 5.94 -12.51 -15.32
C GLN A 416 4.85 -11.43 -15.34
N VAL A 417 5.16 -10.29 -14.74
CA VAL A 417 4.42 -9.07 -15.02
C VAL A 417 4.79 -8.69 -16.45
N ALA A 418 3.86 -8.87 -17.38
CA ALA A 418 3.97 -8.23 -18.69
C ALA A 418 3.57 -6.75 -18.55
N VAL A 419 4.41 -5.94 -17.90
CA VAL A 419 4.58 -4.57 -18.39
C VAL A 419 5.56 -4.71 -19.54
N ALA A 420 5.10 -4.48 -20.77
CA ALA A 420 5.94 -4.62 -21.95
C ALA A 420 7.25 -3.83 -21.77
N MET A 421 8.36 -4.55 -21.59
CA MET A 421 9.68 -3.93 -21.60
C MET A 421 9.98 -3.40 -23.01
N PRO A 422 10.71 -2.28 -23.13
CA PRO A 422 10.94 -1.62 -24.41
C PRO A 422 11.72 -2.53 -25.37
N MET A 423 11.20 -2.67 -26.59
CA MET A 423 12.02 -3.08 -27.72
C MET A 423 13.12 -2.02 -27.92
N MET A 424 14.37 -2.49 -27.90
CA MET A 424 15.53 -1.69 -28.27
C MET A 424 15.29 -1.03 -29.64
N MET A 425 15.59 0.27 -29.71
CA MET A 425 15.52 1.06 -30.93
C MET A 425 16.30 0.40 -32.06
N GLY A 426 15.64 0.24 -33.20
CA GLY A 426 16.26 -0.19 -34.44
C GLY A 426 17.24 0.85 -34.96
N GLN A 427 18.42 0.39 -35.36
CA GLN A 427 19.19 1.02 -36.42
C GLN A 427 18.96 0.20 -37.69
N SER A 428 18.29 0.79 -38.68
CA SER A 428 18.29 0.31 -40.05
C SER A 428 19.24 1.19 -40.88
N ALA A 429 20.29 0.56 -41.41
CA ALA A 429 20.94 1.01 -42.64
C ALA A 429 21.69 -0.15 -43.30
N ALA A 430 21.05 -0.70 -44.33
CA ALA A 430 21.60 -1.25 -45.57
C ALA A 430 22.86 -2.15 -45.51
N ALA A 431 22.66 -3.43 -45.80
CA ALA A 431 23.66 -4.25 -46.49
C ALA A 431 23.75 -3.83 -47.98
N PRO A 432 24.87 -4.16 -48.64
CA PRO A 432 24.70 -5.11 -49.73
C PRO A 432 25.65 -6.30 -49.64
N SER A 433 25.13 -7.39 -50.16
CA SER A 433 25.72 -8.70 -50.44
C SER A 433 27.15 -8.66 -51.00
N GLN A 434 27.98 -9.62 -50.56
CA GLN A 434 28.70 -10.50 -51.48
C GLN A 434 29.14 -11.79 -50.77
N SER A 435 29.36 -12.80 -51.59
CA SER A 435 29.27 -14.23 -51.30
C SER A 435 30.62 -14.95 -51.43
N VAL A 436 30.72 -16.10 -50.75
CA VAL A 436 31.56 -17.30 -51.03
C VAL A 436 33.04 -17.29 -50.63
N ALA A 437 33.42 -18.45 -50.04
CA ALA A 437 34.66 -19.22 -50.20
C ALA A 437 35.74 -19.17 -49.09
N ALA A 438 35.77 -20.28 -48.33
CA ALA A 438 36.92 -21.14 -48.02
C ALA A 438 38.35 -20.57 -47.90
N GLY A 439 39.00 -20.93 -46.78
CA GLY A 439 40.37 -21.44 -46.78
C GLY A 439 41.38 -20.69 -45.92
N GLY A 440 42.14 -21.46 -45.13
CA GLY A 440 43.55 -21.16 -44.89
C GLY A 440 43.96 -20.70 -43.49
N ARG A 441 44.60 -21.62 -42.76
CA ARG A 441 45.61 -21.35 -41.72
C ARG A 441 46.66 -20.34 -42.22
N HIS A 442 47.14 -19.42 -41.37
CA HIS A 442 48.57 -19.38 -41.00
C HIS A 442 48.88 -18.44 -39.82
N LEU A 443 49.96 -18.84 -39.14
CA LEU A 443 50.68 -18.29 -38.00
C LEU A 443 51.45 -16.99 -38.28
N LEU A 444 51.76 -16.29 -37.17
CA LEU A 444 52.90 -15.39 -36.90
C LEU A 444 52.95 -14.01 -37.59
N HIS A 445 52.81 -12.95 -36.80
CA HIS A 445 53.96 -12.21 -36.24
C HIS A 445 53.58 -11.42 -34.98
#